data_AF-A0A1X7C8T6-F1
#
_entry.id   AF-A0A1X7C8T6-F1
#
_cell.length_a   1.000
_cell.length_b   1.000
_cell.length_c   1.000
_cell.angle_alpha   90.00
_cell.angle_beta   90.00
_cell.angle_gamma   90.00
#
_symmetry.space_group_name_H-M   'P 1'
#
loop_
_entity.id
_entity.type
_entity.pdbx_description
1 polymer ?
#
loop_
_entity_poly.entity_id
_entity_poly.type
_entity_poly.pdbx_seq_one_letter_code
_entity_poly.pdbx_strand_id
1 'polypeptide(L)'
;MKRVYPDKEYCIGCKLCELACLTVHSEAKDLILAYTKERAAGLTSSIRVVESNGTSVALSCRHCDEPACVAVCDAGALSKNSVTGIVEYNFEKCVGCWSCLVSCSYGAIQRNSLINKIVKCDMCSGLTEVPACVQACPNRALRFLENDSVPAGQLRAYKNSKEISENDHTEINNPDNLIQISKNTKRAVVLGGSVSGLKTAEKLFNMGFEVAIVESGERIIALEFDKKVADLVACRIEEAGILLKCGVSVNEIICDKDGLAKGVLLSDKSFLEAGVIVATESFLSACSVIRTQMAEVPNCIAVSDSKQIICAKYPSGNFRNIPMNSFVFYGMALVSVGEIILPENADEYECNIFYDEIKHSYRKLVFRDSRLVGYILIGDIDFAGVYTSFITFECELDTVTKIRLCDGCPDILMWPDELFFNEWTP
;
A
#
# COMPACT_ATOMS: atom_id res chain seq x y z
N MET A 1 -6.15 -9.19 -26.57
CA MET A 1 -5.26 -8.01 -26.45
C MET A 1 -3.81 -8.48 -26.56
N LYS A 2 -2.93 -7.68 -27.18
CA LYS A 2 -1.49 -7.96 -27.16
C LYS A 2 -0.84 -7.47 -25.85
N ARG A 3 0.12 -8.24 -25.32
CA ARG A 3 0.90 -7.93 -24.12
C ARG A 3 2.40 -8.03 -24.40
N VAL A 4 3.18 -7.37 -23.56
CA VAL A 4 4.65 -7.48 -23.58
C VAL A 4 5.08 -8.62 -22.67
N TYR A 5 5.73 -9.62 -23.25
CA TYR A 5 6.25 -10.80 -22.56
C TYR A 5 7.77 -10.78 -22.56
N PRO A 6 8.43 -10.86 -21.40
CA PRO A 6 9.87 -11.01 -21.35
C PRO A 6 10.26 -12.48 -21.43
N ASP A 7 11.36 -12.73 -22.12
CA ASP A 7 12.02 -14.03 -22.23
C ASP A 7 13.42 -13.92 -21.64
N LYS A 8 13.63 -14.59 -20.50
CA LYS A 8 14.88 -14.54 -19.74
C LYS A 8 16.04 -15.24 -20.46
N GLU A 9 15.77 -16.17 -21.38
CA GLU A 9 16.81 -16.89 -22.13
C GLU A 9 17.54 -15.98 -23.12
N TYR A 10 16.84 -14.95 -23.65
CA TYR A 10 17.38 -14.02 -24.64
C TYR A 10 17.77 -12.67 -24.04
N CYS A 11 17.36 -12.39 -22.81
CA CYS A 11 17.66 -11.14 -22.16
C CYS A 11 19.12 -11.12 -21.67
N ILE A 12 19.88 -10.12 -22.11
CA ILE A 12 21.30 -9.92 -21.75
C ILE A 12 21.52 -8.75 -20.80
N GLY A 13 20.46 -8.20 -20.21
CA GLY A 13 20.58 -7.11 -19.24
C GLY A 13 21.04 -5.77 -19.81
N CYS A 14 20.92 -5.52 -21.11
CA CYS A 14 21.48 -4.30 -21.74
C CYS A 14 20.79 -2.97 -21.38
N LYS A 15 19.63 -2.99 -20.71
CA LYS A 15 18.84 -1.82 -20.25
C LYS A 15 18.39 -0.83 -21.33
N LEU A 16 18.56 -1.16 -22.61
CA LEU A 16 18.05 -0.35 -23.72
C LEU A 16 16.53 -0.15 -23.68
N CYS A 17 15.80 -1.13 -23.17
CA CYS A 17 14.35 -1.03 -22.99
C CYS A 17 13.95 0.03 -21.95
N GLU A 18 14.73 0.23 -20.89
CA GLU A 18 14.49 1.28 -19.89
C GLU A 18 14.75 2.66 -20.48
N LEU A 19 15.85 2.82 -21.22
CA LEU A 19 16.18 4.07 -21.90
C LEU A 19 15.15 4.43 -22.96
N ALA A 20 14.65 3.46 -23.72
CA ALA A 20 13.58 3.66 -24.69
C ALA A 20 12.28 4.08 -23.99
N CYS A 21 11.95 3.45 -22.85
CA CYS A 21 10.80 3.84 -22.04
C CYS A 21 10.92 5.27 -21.52
N LEU A 22 12.07 5.66 -20.96
CA LEU A 22 12.31 7.05 -20.55
C LEU A 22 12.15 8.03 -21.70
N THR A 23 12.77 7.74 -22.85
CA THR A 23 12.79 8.65 -24.00
C THR A 23 11.40 8.88 -24.58
N VAL A 24 10.58 7.83 -24.71
CA VAL A 24 9.22 7.98 -25.27
C VAL A 24 8.30 8.76 -24.32
N HIS A 25 8.52 8.69 -23.00
CA HIS A 25 7.75 9.43 -22.00
C HIS A 25 8.34 10.79 -21.64
N SER A 26 9.53 11.12 -22.17
CA SER A 26 10.16 12.42 -21.98
C SER A 26 9.36 13.55 -22.63
N GLU A 27 9.36 14.72 -22.02
CA GLU A 27 8.79 15.93 -22.64
C GLU A 27 9.63 16.38 -23.83
N ALA A 28 10.97 16.36 -23.69
CA ALA A 28 11.88 16.75 -24.75
C ALA A 28 11.95 15.74 -25.91
N LYS A 29 11.48 14.50 -25.70
CA LYS A 29 11.64 13.37 -26.63
C LYS A 29 13.09 13.12 -27.05
N ASP A 30 14.04 13.50 -26.19
CA ASP A 30 15.48 13.36 -26.38
C ASP A 30 16.06 12.46 -25.28
N LEU A 31 16.84 11.46 -25.69
CA LEU A 31 17.39 10.46 -24.78
C LEU A 31 18.29 11.08 -23.70
N ILE A 32 19.14 12.02 -24.07
CA ILE A 32 20.12 12.62 -23.17
C ILE A 32 19.40 13.49 -22.14
N LEU A 33 18.45 14.32 -22.57
CA LEU A 33 17.66 15.16 -21.68
C LEU A 33 16.77 14.33 -20.75
N ALA A 34 16.13 13.28 -21.28
CA ALA A 34 15.34 12.34 -20.50
C ALA A 34 16.18 11.71 -19.36
N TYR A 35 17.39 11.23 -19.68
CA TYR A 35 18.24 10.53 -18.72
C TYR A 35 18.93 11.46 -17.72
N THR A 36 19.43 12.62 -18.18
CA THR A 36 20.28 13.50 -17.37
C THR A 36 19.53 14.57 -16.59
N LYS A 37 18.39 15.06 -17.11
CA LYS A 37 17.63 16.15 -16.50
C LYS A 37 16.28 15.70 -15.99
N GLU A 38 15.44 15.14 -16.86
CA GLU A 38 14.05 14.83 -16.50
C GLU A 38 13.97 13.71 -15.45
N ARG A 39 14.90 12.75 -15.47
CA ARG A 39 15.00 11.72 -14.43
C ARG A 39 15.25 12.29 -13.03
N ALA A 40 16.08 13.34 -12.94
CA ALA A 40 16.33 14.03 -11.67
C ALA A 40 15.09 14.79 -11.18
N ALA A 41 14.17 15.15 -12.09
CA ALA A 41 12.88 15.75 -11.79
C ALA A 41 11.76 14.71 -11.54
N GLY A 42 12.08 13.41 -11.55
CA GLY A 42 11.13 12.34 -11.28
C GLY A 42 10.70 11.51 -12.48
N LEU A 43 11.16 11.77 -13.72
CA LEU A 43 10.88 10.86 -14.83
C LEU A 43 11.46 9.48 -14.54
N THR A 44 10.63 8.44 -14.56
CA THR A 44 11.05 7.08 -14.19
C THR A 44 10.57 6.08 -15.24
N SER A 45 11.43 5.12 -15.59
CA SER A 45 11.10 4.05 -16.52
C SER A 45 10.00 3.16 -15.95
N SER A 46 8.98 2.90 -16.75
CA SER A 46 7.91 1.94 -16.44
C SER A 46 8.28 0.47 -16.65
N ILE A 47 9.47 0.22 -17.17
CA ILE A 47 10.09 -1.11 -17.29
C ILE A 47 11.37 -1.15 -16.44
N ARG A 48 11.66 -2.27 -15.80
CA ARG A 48 12.86 -2.46 -14.96
C ARG A 48 13.56 -3.77 -15.30
N VAL A 49 14.82 -3.70 -15.64
CA VAL A 49 15.70 -4.85 -15.82
C VAL A 49 16.17 -5.33 -14.44
N VAL A 50 15.91 -6.59 -14.17
CA VAL A 50 16.39 -7.30 -12.98
C VAL A 50 17.45 -8.29 -13.43
N GLU A 51 18.55 -8.34 -12.67
CA GLU A 51 19.70 -9.21 -12.95
C GLU A 51 20.05 -9.97 -11.66
N SER A 52 20.20 -11.29 -11.78
CA SER A 52 20.47 -12.17 -10.65
C SER A 52 21.18 -13.42 -11.16
N ASN A 53 22.32 -13.77 -10.56
CA ASN A 53 23.08 -14.99 -10.87
C ASN A 53 23.36 -15.21 -12.38
N GLY A 54 23.64 -14.14 -13.12
CA GLY A 54 23.91 -14.22 -14.57
C GLY A 54 22.66 -14.32 -15.46
N THR A 55 21.47 -14.41 -14.86
CA THR A 55 20.18 -14.32 -15.55
C THR A 55 19.67 -12.89 -15.48
N SER A 56 19.00 -12.44 -16.55
CA SER A 56 18.37 -11.13 -16.56
C SER A 56 16.97 -11.18 -17.16
N VAL A 57 16.11 -10.26 -16.75
CA VAL A 57 14.74 -10.14 -17.27
C VAL A 57 14.26 -8.70 -17.19
N ALA A 58 13.50 -8.25 -18.19
CA ALA A 58 12.90 -6.91 -18.20
C ALA A 58 11.43 -6.98 -17.73
N LEU A 59 11.17 -6.48 -16.53
CA LEU A 59 9.86 -6.49 -15.88
C LEU A 59 9.03 -5.27 -16.30
N SER A 60 7.84 -5.50 -16.82
CA SER A 60 6.86 -4.46 -17.14
C SER A 60 5.46 -4.87 -16.65
N CYS A 61 4.56 -3.90 -16.51
CA CYS A 61 3.19 -4.22 -16.14
C CYS A 61 2.55 -5.16 -17.16
N ARG A 62 1.79 -6.13 -16.66
CA ARG A 62 1.18 -7.18 -17.47
C ARG A 62 -0.24 -6.88 -17.92
N HIS A 63 -0.82 -5.79 -17.42
CA HIS A 63 -2.21 -5.38 -17.71
C HIS A 63 -3.19 -6.56 -17.54
N CYS A 64 -3.09 -7.23 -16.38
CA CYS A 64 -3.85 -8.44 -16.03
C CYS A 64 -5.34 -8.26 -16.32
N ASP A 65 -6.02 -9.35 -16.68
CA ASP A 65 -7.47 -9.31 -16.96
C ASP A 65 -8.27 -9.06 -15.69
N GLU A 66 -7.81 -9.62 -14.57
CA GLU A 66 -8.32 -9.35 -13.23
C GLU A 66 -7.23 -8.67 -12.38
N PRO A 67 -7.05 -7.35 -12.52
CA PRO A 67 -5.96 -6.64 -11.88
C PRO A 67 -6.23 -6.40 -10.38
N ALA A 68 -5.52 -7.14 -9.52
CA ALA A 68 -5.54 -6.91 -8.06
C ALA A 68 -5.25 -5.44 -7.70
N CYS A 69 -4.33 -4.80 -8.42
CA CYS A 69 -3.98 -3.40 -8.23
C CYS A 69 -5.15 -2.41 -8.44
N VAL A 70 -6.14 -2.73 -9.28
CA VAL A 70 -7.36 -1.92 -9.44
C VAL A 70 -8.29 -2.16 -8.25
N ALA A 71 -8.44 -3.43 -7.85
CA ALA A 71 -9.36 -3.80 -6.77
C ALA A 71 -8.97 -3.22 -5.41
N VAL A 72 -7.67 -3.02 -5.15
CA VAL A 72 -7.17 -2.39 -3.91
C VAL A 72 -7.01 -0.87 -4.02
N CYS A 73 -7.41 -0.24 -5.14
CA CYS A 73 -7.24 1.19 -5.34
C CYS A 73 -8.47 1.98 -4.86
N ASP A 74 -8.53 2.25 -3.57
CA ASP A 74 -9.65 2.97 -2.95
C ASP A 74 -9.80 4.41 -3.49
N ALA A 75 -8.70 5.00 -3.96
CA ALA A 75 -8.71 6.34 -4.56
C ALA A 75 -9.29 6.38 -5.99
N GLY A 76 -9.59 5.23 -6.60
CA GLY A 76 -10.08 5.16 -7.98
C GLY A 76 -9.07 5.66 -9.03
N ALA A 77 -7.77 5.59 -8.70
CA ALA A 77 -6.68 6.02 -9.57
C ALA A 77 -6.27 4.97 -10.61
N LEU A 78 -6.67 3.71 -10.41
CA LEU A 78 -6.43 2.62 -11.36
C LEU A 78 -7.77 2.10 -11.86
N SER A 79 -7.87 1.82 -13.17
CA SER A 79 -9.06 1.22 -13.77
C SER A 79 -8.70 0.31 -14.93
N LYS A 80 -9.55 -0.68 -15.22
CA LYS A 80 -9.39 -1.56 -16.38
C LYS A 80 -10.22 -0.99 -17.53
N ASN A 81 -9.56 -0.60 -18.61
CA ASN A 81 -10.24 -0.21 -19.84
C ASN A 81 -10.86 -1.46 -20.48
N SER A 82 -12.19 -1.49 -20.62
CA SER A 82 -12.95 -2.64 -21.14
C SER A 82 -12.75 -2.87 -22.63
N VAL A 83 -12.35 -1.84 -23.39
CA VAL A 83 -12.14 -1.92 -24.84
C VAL A 83 -10.70 -2.33 -25.16
N THR A 84 -9.73 -1.61 -24.61
CA THR A 84 -8.31 -1.85 -24.91
C THR A 84 -7.72 -2.99 -24.08
N GLY A 85 -8.27 -3.25 -22.89
CA GLY A 85 -7.70 -4.17 -21.90
C GLY A 85 -6.54 -3.55 -21.10
N ILE A 86 -6.16 -2.29 -21.34
CA ILE A 86 -5.10 -1.62 -20.59
C ILE A 86 -5.61 -1.33 -19.17
N VAL A 87 -4.82 -1.70 -18.15
CA VAL A 87 -4.97 -1.11 -16.81
C VAL A 87 -4.41 0.30 -16.82
N GLU A 88 -5.30 1.28 -16.82
CA GLU A 88 -5.02 2.71 -16.89
C GLU A 88 -4.73 3.29 -15.51
N TYR A 89 -3.87 4.30 -15.46
CA TYR A 89 -3.46 4.98 -14.25
C TYR A 89 -3.73 6.49 -14.37
N ASN A 90 -4.52 7.03 -13.46
CA ASN A 90 -4.78 8.45 -13.30
C ASN A 90 -3.89 9.01 -12.19
N PHE A 91 -2.89 9.78 -12.60
CA PHE A 91 -1.91 10.39 -11.70
C PHE A 91 -2.53 11.35 -10.66
N GLU A 92 -3.53 12.14 -11.08
CA GLU A 92 -4.17 13.16 -10.24
C GLU A 92 -4.95 12.54 -9.07
N LYS A 93 -5.64 11.43 -9.33
CA LYS A 93 -6.40 10.71 -8.29
C LYS A 93 -5.53 9.94 -7.31
N CYS A 94 -4.26 9.70 -7.63
CA CYS A 94 -3.40 8.82 -6.83
C CYS A 94 -2.99 9.48 -5.51
N VAL A 95 -3.28 8.86 -4.39
CA VAL A 95 -2.91 9.38 -3.05
C VAL A 95 -1.59 8.85 -2.51
N GLY A 96 -0.86 8.02 -3.28
CA GLY A 96 0.41 7.45 -2.83
C GLY A 96 0.26 6.47 -1.66
N CYS A 97 -0.83 5.70 -1.58
CA CYS A 97 -1.04 4.72 -0.50
C CYS A 97 -0.23 3.42 -0.65
N TRP A 98 0.31 3.18 -1.85
CA TRP A 98 1.13 2.01 -2.20
C TRP A 98 0.43 0.65 -2.26
N SER A 99 -0.88 0.57 -2.01
CA SER A 99 -1.63 -0.70 -2.01
C SER A 99 -1.50 -1.46 -3.34
N CYS A 100 -1.50 -0.74 -4.45
CA CYS A 100 -1.27 -1.30 -5.79
C CYS A 100 0.16 -1.86 -5.98
N LEU A 101 1.17 -1.23 -5.38
CA LEU A 101 2.56 -1.70 -5.39
C LEU A 101 2.67 -3.03 -4.62
N VAL A 102 2.08 -3.10 -3.43
CA VAL A 102 2.13 -4.28 -2.56
C VAL A 102 1.32 -5.46 -3.12
N SER A 103 0.17 -5.18 -3.72
CA SER A 103 -0.71 -6.20 -4.32
C SER A 103 -0.26 -6.72 -5.69
N CYS A 104 0.74 -6.07 -6.31
CA CYS A 104 1.25 -6.54 -7.59
C CYS A 104 2.07 -7.82 -7.39
N SER A 105 1.46 -8.97 -7.63
CA SER A 105 2.08 -10.30 -7.60
C SER A 105 3.22 -10.49 -8.59
N TYR A 106 3.60 -9.44 -9.33
CA TYR A 106 4.65 -9.44 -10.31
C TYR A 106 5.76 -8.42 -10.02
N GLY A 107 5.62 -7.62 -8.96
CA GLY A 107 6.56 -6.54 -8.64
C GLY A 107 6.73 -5.50 -9.75
N ALA A 108 5.77 -5.40 -10.68
CA ALA A 108 5.88 -4.58 -11.89
C ALA A 108 5.53 -3.10 -11.68
N ILE A 109 4.86 -2.78 -10.57
CA ILE A 109 4.53 -1.41 -10.18
C ILE A 109 5.67 -0.89 -9.31
N GLN A 110 6.23 0.26 -9.69
CA GLN A 110 7.36 0.86 -9.01
C GLN A 110 6.94 2.09 -8.22
N ARG A 111 7.73 2.44 -7.21
CA ARG A 111 7.59 3.69 -6.47
C ARG A 111 8.38 4.79 -7.15
N ASN A 112 7.84 5.99 -7.16
CA ASN A 112 8.57 7.22 -7.38
C ASN A 112 8.49 8.06 -6.12
N SER A 113 9.56 8.00 -5.33
CA SER A 113 9.65 8.68 -4.04
C SER A 113 9.73 10.20 -4.17
N LEU A 114 10.24 10.74 -5.29
CA LEU A 114 10.38 12.19 -5.49
C LEU A 114 9.01 12.87 -5.61
N ILE A 115 8.06 12.24 -6.29
CA ILE A 115 6.72 12.79 -6.51
C ILE A 115 5.64 12.07 -5.69
N ASN A 116 6.03 11.11 -4.84
CA ASN A 116 5.15 10.32 -3.98
C ASN A 116 4.02 9.57 -4.75
N LYS A 117 4.34 9.00 -5.91
CA LYS A 117 3.37 8.33 -6.81
C LYS A 117 3.94 7.02 -7.35
N ILE A 118 3.08 6.21 -7.96
CA ILE A 118 3.52 4.98 -8.62
C ILE A 118 3.99 5.25 -10.05
N VAL A 119 4.79 4.33 -10.57
CA VAL A 119 5.19 4.26 -11.98
C VAL A 119 4.77 2.90 -12.50
N LYS A 120 4.05 2.91 -13.61
CA LYS A 120 3.42 1.73 -14.19
C LYS A 120 3.37 1.88 -15.70
N CYS A 121 3.69 0.80 -16.42
CA CYS A 121 3.55 0.75 -17.87
C CYS A 121 2.12 1.09 -18.29
N ASP A 122 2.02 1.91 -19.32
CA ASP A 122 0.81 2.41 -19.98
C ASP A 122 0.66 1.82 -21.40
N MET A 123 1.48 0.82 -21.75
CA MET A 123 1.60 0.23 -23.09
C MET A 123 2.03 1.22 -24.18
N CYS A 124 2.64 2.35 -23.82
CA CYS A 124 2.93 3.45 -24.76
C CYS A 124 1.66 3.88 -25.54
N SER A 125 0.50 3.77 -24.90
CA SER A 125 -0.81 4.02 -25.51
C SER A 125 -0.88 5.45 -26.04
N GLY A 126 -1.24 5.60 -27.31
CA GLY A 126 -1.30 6.89 -27.99
C GLY A 126 0.06 7.48 -28.37
N LEU A 127 1.18 6.83 -28.05
CA LEU A 127 2.53 7.28 -28.41
C LEU A 127 3.10 6.47 -29.59
N THR A 128 2.91 5.15 -29.58
CA THR A 128 3.46 4.24 -30.60
C THR A 128 2.57 3.02 -30.78
N GLU A 129 2.51 2.43 -31.99
CA GLU A 129 1.74 1.19 -32.24
C GLU A 129 2.35 -0.05 -31.56
N VAL A 130 3.68 -0.13 -31.51
CA VAL A 130 4.43 -1.19 -30.82
C VAL A 130 5.20 -0.54 -29.67
N PRO A 131 5.13 -1.06 -28.43
CA PRO A 131 5.82 -0.46 -27.30
C PRO A 131 7.32 -0.22 -27.57
N ALA A 132 7.82 0.96 -27.20
CA ALA A 132 9.20 1.38 -27.46
C ALA A 132 10.24 0.39 -26.89
N CYS A 133 9.94 -0.22 -25.73
CA CYS A 133 10.81 -1.22 -25.11
C CYS A 133 10.99 -2.48 -25.97
N VAL A 134 9.94 -2.91 -26.69
CA VAL A 134 9.98 -4.06 -27.60
C VAL A 134 10.83 -3.71 -28.83
N GLN A 135 10.62 -2.54 -29.41
CA GLN A 135 11.37 -2.08 -30.59
C GLN A 135 12.87 -1.93 -30.30
N ALA A 136 13.21 -1.46 -29.10
CA ALA A 136 14.59 -1.23 -28.68
C ALA A 136 15.33 -2.50 -28.24
N CYS A 137 14.66 -3.66 -28.16
CA CYS A 137 15.28 -4.90 -27.67
C CYS A 137 16.09 -5.58 -28.78
N PRO A 138 17.44 -5.54 -28.76
CA PRO A 138 18.26 -6.07 -29.85
C PRO A 138 18.15 -7.59 -30.00
N ASN A 139 17.94 -8.29 -28.90
CA ASN A 139 17.87 -9.75 -28.86
C ASN A 139 16.44 -10.30 -28.96
N ARG A 140 15.44 -9.41 -29.11
CA ARG A 140 14.01 -9.80 -29.14
C ARG A 140 13.56 -10.58 -27.91
N ALA A 141 14.17 -10.29 -26.77
CA ALA A 141 13.81 -10.81 -25.46
C ALA A 141 12.48 -10.24 -24.94
N LEU A 142 12.00 -9.12 -25.50
CA LEU A 142 10.66 -8.60 -25.24
C LEU A 142 9.78 -8.88 -26.45
N ARG A 143 8.73 -9.68 -26.27
CA ARG A 143 7.81 -10.09 -27.34
C ARG A 143 6.45 -9.44 -27.16
N PHE A 144 5.87 -8.92 -28.24
CA PHE A 144 4.53 -8.30 -28.24
C PHE A 144 3.52 -9.24 -28.88
N LEU A 145 2.87 -10.06 -28.05
CA LEU A 145 2.08 -11.23 -28.47
C LEU A 145 0.63 -11.13 -28.00
N GLU A 146 -0.28 -11.80 -28.71
CA GLU A 146 -1.68 -11.94 -28.26
C GLU A 146 -1.78 -12.97 -27.11
N ASN A 147 -2.67 -12.72 -26.15
CA ASN A 147 -2.87 -13.62 -25.00
C ASN A 147 -3.05 -15.10 -25.38
N ASP A 148 -3.72 -15.41 -26.49
CA ASP A 148 -4.05 -16.79 -26.86
C ASP A 148 -2.87 -17.57 -27.48
N SER A 149 -1.75 -16.87 -27.76
CA SER A 149 -0.54 -17.45 -28.35
C SER A 149 0.47 -17.99 -27.33
N VAL A 150 0.11 -17.90 -26.03
CA VAL A 150 0.89 -18.43 -24.91
C VAL A 150 -0.08 -19.28 -24.05
N PRO A 151 0.34 -20.46 -23.51
CA PRO A 151 -0.57 -21.34 -22.76
C PRO A 151 -1.05 -20.73 -21.44
N ALA A 152 -2.34 -20.37 -21.39
CA ALA A 152 -2.97 -19.68 -20.26
C ALA A 152 -2.62 -20.25 -18.87
N GLY A 153 -1.73 -19.56 -18.15
CA GLY A 153 -1.54 -19.70 -16.71
C GLY A 153 -2.72 -19.09 -15.92
N GLN A 154 -3.08 -19.76 -14.83
CA GLN A 154 -4.31 -19.52 -14.10
C GLN A 154 -4.12 -18.61 -12.88
N LEU A 155 -4.28 -17.30 -13.06
CA LEU A 155 -4.67 -16.41 -11.96
C LEU A 155 -6.00 -15.71 -12.29
N ARG A 156 -7.08 -16.17 -11.64
CA ARG A 156 -8.39 -15.52 -11.63
C ARG A 156 -9.03 -15.65 -10.25
N ALA A 157 -9.42 -14.51 -9.69
CA ALA A 157 -10.67 -14.19 -9.00
C ALA A 157 -10.40 -13.10 -7.96
N TYR A 158 -10.65 -11.84 -8.32
CA TYR A 158 -11.04 -10.82 -7.34
C TYR A 158 -12.57 -10.77 -7.32
N LYS A 159 -13.20 -11.38 -6.31
CA LYS A 159 -14.61 -11.10 -5.99
C LYS A 159 -14.65 -10.13 -4.84
N ASN A 160 -14.97 -8.87 -5.13
CA ASN A 160 -15.31 -7.93 -4.07
C ASN A 160 -16.77 -8.18 -3.68
N SER A 161 -17.00 -8.67 -2.47
CA SER A 161 -18.30 -8.61 -1.81
C SER A 161 -18.27 -7.50 -0.77
N LYS A 162 -18.41 -6.25 -1.23
CA LYS A 162 -19.20 -5.18 -0.60
C LYS A 162 -19.05 -3.89 -1.37
N GLU A 163 -20.19 -3.32 -1.77
CA GLU A 163 -20.33 -1.89 -2.05
C GLU A 163 -19.93 -1.14 -0.77
N ILE A 164 -18.89 -0.31 -0.86
CA ILE A 164 -18.61 0.69 0.15
C ILE A 164 -19.62 1.81 -0.11
N SER A 165 -20.46 2.10 0.88
CA SER A 165 -21.37 3.23 0.82
C SER A 165 -20.57 4.52 0.67
N GLU A 166 -20.81 5.27 -0.41
CA GLU A 166 -20.13 6.53 -0.75
C GLU A 166 -20.34 7.68 0.27
N ASN A 167 -21.12 7.47 1.34
CA ASN A 167 -21.58 8.55 2.20
C ASN A 167 -20.61 8.97 3.31
N ASP A 168 -19.74 8.09 3.83
CA ASP A 168 -19.04 8.34 5.12
C ASP A 168 -17.80 9.25 5.02
N HIS A 169 -17.20 9.42 3.84
CA HIS A 169 -15.99 10.25 3.69
C HIS A 169 -16.28 11.72 3.36
N THR A 170 -17.50 12.05 2.95
CA THR A 170 -17.83 13.38 2.41
C THR A 170 -17.79 14.48 3.48
N GLU A 171 -18.21 14.19 4.71
CA GLU A 171 -18.27 15.17 5.79
C GLU A 171 -16.88 15.60 6.29
N ILE A 172 -15.95 14.66 6.45
CA ILE A 172 -14.56 14.97 6.88
C ILE A 172 -13.79 15.66 5.75
N ASN A 173 -14.18 15.49 4.48
CA ASN A 173 -13.50 16.10 3.34
C ASN A 173 -13.76 17.61 3.21
N ASN A 174 -14.75 18.18 3.90
CA ASN A 174 -15.11 19.59 3.78
C ASN A 174 -14.72 20.40 5.03
N PRO A 175 -13.62 21.18 4.99
CA PRO A 175 -13.17 21.96 6.15
C PRO A 175 -14.18 23.04 6.57
N ASP A 176 -14.92 23.63 5.63
CA ASP A 176 -15.93 24.65 5.95
C ASP A 176 -17.11 24.04 6.74
N ASN A 177 -17.53 22.83 6.38
CA ASN A 177 -18.53 22.08 7.15
C ASN A 177 -18.01 21.79 8.57
N LEU A 178 -16.77 21.31 8.70
CA LEU A 178 -16.18 21.00 10.01
C LEU A 178 -16.05 22.23 10.90
N ILE A 179 -15.68 23.39 10.36
CA ILE A 179 -15.55 24.65 11.11
C ILE A 179 -16.93 25.17 11.55
N GLN A 180 -17.95 25.04 10.71
CA GLN A 180 -19.34 25.38 11.08
C GLN A 180 -19.85 24.48 12.21
N ILE A 181 -19.63 23.18 12.07
CA ILE A 181 -20.02 22.15 13.05
C ILE A 181 -19.29 22.34 14.38
N SER A 182 -18.04 22.82 14.37
CA SER A 182 -17.23 22.98 15.58
C SER A 182 -17.47 24.27 16.38
N LYS A 183 -18.44 25.12 15.97
CA LYS A 183 -18.70 26.44 16.59
C LYS A 183 -17.41 27.27 16.74
N ASN A 184 -16.52 27.26 15.75
CA ASN A 184 -15.20 27.92 15.77
C ASN A 184 -14.16 27.35 16.76
N THR A 185 -14.42 26.23 17.44
CA THR A 185 -13.36 25.53 18.19
C THR A 185 -12.53 24.70 17.21
N LYS A 186 -11.24 25.02 17.08
CA LYS A 186 -10.30 24.26 16.23
C LYS A 186 -9.68 23.09 16.99
N ARG A 187 -10.48 22.37 17.77
CA ARG A 187 -10.06 21.20 18.54
C ARG A 187 -10.86 19.99 18.14
N ALA A 188 -10.18 18.91 17.79
CA ALA A 188 -10.78 17.65 17.38
C ALA A 188 -10.22 16.48 18.17
N VAL A 189 -11.07 15.51 18.48
CA VAL A 189 -10.67 14.26 19.12
C VAL A 189 -11.00 13.11 18.17
N VAL A 190 -10.01 12.25 17.91
CA VAL A 190 -10.17 11.01 17.14
C VAL A 190 -10.13 9.82 18.10
N LEU A 191 -11.18 9.01 18.08
CA LEU A 191 -11.37 7.83 18.92
C LEU A 191 -11.03 6.57 18.12
N GLY A 192 -9.96 5.90 18.54
CA GLY A 192 -9.37 4.73 17.89
C GLY A 192 -8.06 5.06 17.19
N GLY A 193 -7.01 4.30 17.54
CA GLY A 193 -5.66 4.39 17.02
C GLY A 193 -5.36 3.40 15.89
N SER A 194 -6.38 3.01 15.11
CA SER A 194 -6.19 2.21 13.89
C SER A 194 -5.67 3.07 12.73
N VAL A 195 -5.30 2.45 11.62
CA VAL A 195 -4.84 3.17 10.41
C VAL A 195 -5.83 4.27 9.98
N SER A 196 -7.13 3.97 10.00
CA SER A 196 -8.21 4.91 9.65
C SER A 196 -8.26 6.10 10.60
N GLY A 197 -8.07 5.85 11.90
CA GLY A 197 -8.01 6.88 12.92
C GLY A 197 -6.80 7.80 12.73
N LEU A 198 -5.61 7.22 12.51
CA LEU A 198 -4.39 7.99 12.27
C LEU A 198 -4.51 8.86 11.01
N LYS A 199 -5.08 8.34 9.92
CA LYS A 199 -5.31 9.10 8.69
C LYS A 199 -6.32 10.22 8.85
N THR A 200 -7.35 9.97 9.64
CA THR A 200 -8.33 11.01 10.00
C THR A 200 -7.66 12.11 10.80
N ALA A 201 -6.82 11.76 11.77
CA ALA A 201 -6.09 12.71 12.59
C ALA A 201 -5.12 13.57 11.75
N GLU A 202 -4.33 12.96 10.86
CA GLU A 202 -3.45 13.66 9.92
C GLU A 202 -4.23 14.67 9.05
N LYS A 203 -5.39 14.27 8.55
CA LYS A 203 -6.24 15.13 7.73
C LYS A 203 -6.81 16.31 8.51
N LEU A 204 -7.35 16.09 9.72
CA LEU A 204 -7.86 17.15 10.59
C LEU A 204 -6.74 18.13 10.98
N PHE A 205 -5.55 17.61 11.29
CA PHE A 205 -4.38 18.41 11.60
C PHE A 205 -3.97 19.29 10.40
N ASN A 206 -3.94 18.73 9.20
CA ASN A 206 -3.66 19.48 7.96
C ASN A 206 -4.72 20.55 7.64
N MET A 207 -5.94 20.40 8.17
CA MET A 207 -7.00 21.42 8.11
C MET A 207 -6.83 22.51 9.19
N GLY A 208 -5.82 22.41 10.05
CA GLY A 208 -5.50 23.38 11.10
C GLY A 208 -6.23 23.15 12.42
N PHE A 209 -6.71 21.94 12.69
CA PHE A 209 -7.22 21.57 14.02
C PHE A 209 -6.06 21.17 14.95
N GLU A 210 -6.17 21.51 16.22
CA GLU A 210 -5.48 20.84 17.31
C GLU A 210 -6.13 19.47 17.51
N VAL A 211 -5.37 18.40 17.29
CA VAL A 211 -5.90 17.04 17.26
C VAL A 211 -5.38 16.24 18.46
N ALA A 212 -6.28 15.49 19.10
CA ALA A 212 -5.95 14.45 20.04
C ALA A 212 -6.45 13.09 19.55
N ILE A 213 -5.62 12.05 19.67
CA ILE A 213 -5.95 10.66 19.37
C ILE A 213 -6.09 9.93 20.70
N VAL A 214 -7.20 9.23 20.90
CA VAL A 214 -7.46 8.40 22.08
C VAL A 214 -7.57 6.94 21.67
N GLU A 215 -6.69 6.11 22.22
CA GLU A 215 -6.66 4.67 22.04
C GLU A 215 -6.82 3.98 23.40
N SER A 216 -7.75 3.03 23.45
CA SER A 216 -8.04 2.21 24.63
C SER A 216 -6.94 1.18 24.93
N GLY A 217 -6.29 0.65 23.89
CA GLY A 217 -5.17 -0.28 24.01
C GLY A 217 -3.87 0.43 24.41
N GLU A 218 -2.89 -0.35 24.89
CA GLU A 218 -1.58 0.17 25.32
C GLU A 218 -0.79 0.86 24.20
N ARG A 219 -1.11 0.55 22.94
CA ARG A 219 -0.46 1.12 21.75
C ARG A 219 -1.44 1.23 20.59
N ILE A 220 -1.19 2.22 19.74
CA ILE A 220 -1.84 2.36 18.43
C ILE A 220 -1.45 1.21 17.49
N ILE A 221 -2.26 1.01 16.45
CA ILE A 221 -2.04 0.05 15.36
C ILE A 221 -1.62 -1.35 15.84
N ALA A 222 -2.22 -1.78 16.96
CA ALA A 222 -1.81 -2.99 17.67
C ALA A 222 -2.07 -4.27 16.87
N LEU A 223 -3.05 -4.24 15.97
CA LEU A 223 -3.48 -5.36 15.13
C LEU A 223 -2.79 -5.35 13.75
N GLU A 224 -2.29 -4.20 13.33
CA GLU A 224 -1.77 -3.98 11.99
C GLU A 224 -0.24 -4.00 11.94
N PHE A 225 0.43 -3.72 13.06
CA PHE A 225 1.88 -3.64 13.18
C PHE A 225 2.39 -4.11 14.54
N ASP A 226 3.69 -4.35 14.63
CA ASP A 226 4.34 -4.70 15.91
C ASP A 226 4.61 -3.47 16.78
N LYS A 227 5.11 -3.73 18.00
CA LYS A 227 5.39 -2.70 18.98
C LYS A 227 6.42 -1.67 18.48
N LYS A 228 7.49 -2.11 17.81
CA LYS A 228 8.56 -1.20 17.38
C LYS A 228 8.02 -0.20 16.37
N VAL A 229 7.19 -0.64 15.43
CA VAL A 229 6.53 0.26 14.48
C VAL A 229 5.51 1.17 15.16
N ALA A 230 4.71 0.65 16.09
CA ALA A 230 3.78 1.48 16.86
C ALA A 230 4.51 2.60 17.62
N ASP A 231 5.67 2.30 18.23
CA ASP A 231 6.51 3.28 18.91
C ASP A 231 7.07 4.34 17.94
N LEU A 232 7.51 3.93 16.73
CA LEU A 232 8.00 4.86 15.69
C LEU A 232 6.89 5.80 15.21
N VAL A 233 5.68 5.27 15.00
CA VAL A 233 4.52 6.06 14.57
C VAL A 233 4.08 7.00 15.70
N ALA A 234 4.03 6.53 16.94
CA ALA A 234 3.70 7.34 18.11
C ALA A 234 4.66 8.53 18.26
N CYS A 235 5.97 8.29 18.15
CA CYS A 235 6.98 9.34 18.14
C CYS A 235 6.70 10.37 17.04
N ARG A 236 6.37 9.92 15.82
CA ARG A 236 6.04 10.80 14.70
C ARG A 236 4.75 11.61 14.91
N ILE A 237 3.74 11.03 15.56
CA ILE A 237 2.50 11.73 15.94
C ILE A 237 2.82 12.89 16.89
N GLU A 238 3.63 12.62 17.91
CA GLU A 238 4.04 13.62 18.90
C GLU A 238 4.94 14.71 18.30
N GLU A 239 5.91 14.34 17.44
CA GLU A 239 6.75 15.27 16.68
C GLU A 239 5.94 16.20 15.79
N ALA A 240 4.83 15.71 15.23
CA ALA A 240 3.91 16.51 14.44
C ALA A 240 3.06 17.46 15.29
N GLY A 241 3.05 17.32 16.63
CA GLY A 241 2.25 18.14 17.54
C GLY A 241 0.82 17.63 17.75
N ILE A 242 0.54 16.37 17.41
CA ILE A 242 -0.74 15.72 17.70
C ILE A 242 -0.64 15.06 19.08
N LEU A 243 -1.63 15.30 19.94
CA LEU A 243 -1.68 14.66 21.27
C LEU A 243 -2.08 13.19 21.11
N LEU A 244 -1.31 12.26 21.68
CA LEU A 244 -1.64 10.83 21.71
C LEU A 244 -1.89 10.36 23.14
N LYS A 245 -3.03 9.71 23.38
CA LYS A 245 -3.37 9.05 24.64
C LYS A 245 -3.69 7.57 24.39
N CYS A 246 -2.80 6.68 24.81
CA CYS A 246 -2.99 5.22 24.80
C CYS A 246 -3.36 4.71 26.20
N GLY A 247 -3.98 3.53 26.29
CA GLY A 247 -4.35 2.86 27.53
C GLY A 247 -5.53 3.51 28.28
N VAL A 248 -6.29 4.37 27.59
CA VAL A 248 -7.36 5.17 28.19
C VAL A 248 -8.63 5.03 27.35
N SER A 249 -9.74 4.65 27.99
CA SER A 249 -11.04 4.53 27.33
C SER A 249 -11.86 5.82 27.46
N VAL A 250 -12.82 5.99 26.55
CA VAL A 250 -13.80 7.07 26.65
C VAL A 250 -15.01 6.59 27.42
N ASN A 251 -15.37 7.32 28.48
CA ASN A 251 -16.55 7.01 29.29
C ASN A 251 -17.81 7.68 28.72
N GLU A 252 -17.69 8.94 28.29
CA GLU A 252 -18.83 9.77 27.92
C GLU A 252 -18.44 10.91 26.98
N ILE A 253 -19.32 11.22 26.01
CA ILE A 253 -19.29 12.47 25.25
C ILE A 253 -20.09 13.52 25.99
N ILE A 254 -19.43 14.61 26.37
CA ILE A 254 -20.07 15.72 27.08
C ILE A 254 -20.61 16.71 26.06
N CYS A 255 -21.90 17.01 26.14
CA CYS A 255 -22.56 17.97 25.26
C CYS A 255 -22.72 19.35 25.92
N ASP A 256 -22.80 20.39 25.09
CA ASP A 256 -23.19 21.73 25.51
C ASP A 256 -24.72 21.88 25.63
N LYS A 257 -25.18 23.09 25.93
CA LYS A 257 -26.61 23.39 26.12
C LYS A 257 -27.44 23.24 24.84
N ASP A 258 -26.79 23.27 23.68
CA ASP A 258 -27.43 23.15 22.37
C ASP A 258 -27.38 21.71 21.84
N GLY A 259 -26.88 20.76 22.66
CA GLY A 259 -26.79 19.34 22.31
C GLY A 259 -25.59 18.98 21.41
N LEU A 260 -24.63 19.90 21.23
CA LEU A 260 -23.40 19.60 20.49
C LEU A 260 -22.31 19.08 21.43
N ALA A 261 -21.47 18.16 20.96
CA ALA A 261 -20.29 17.74 21.67
C ALA A 261 -19.38 18.93 22.00
N LYS A 262 -19.03 19.00 23.29
CA LYS A 262 -18.05 19.92 23.87
C LYS A 262 -16.70 19.21 24.12
N GLY A 263 -16.70 17.89 24.18
CA GLY A 263 -15.50 17.10 24.41
C GLY A 263 -15.81 15.69 24.92
N VAL A 264 -14.76 14.98 25.32
CA VAL A 264 -14.85 13.61 25.83
C VAL A 264 -14.29 13.50 27.24
N LEU A 265 -14.99 12.75 28.09
CA LEU A 265 -14.54 12.35 29.42
C LEU A 265 -13.88 10.97 29.35
N LEU A 266 -12.64 10.89 29.83
CA LEU A 266 -11.82 9.70 29.76
C LEU A 266 -11.85 8.89 31.07
N SER A 267 -11.41 7.62 31.01
CA SER A 267 -11.35 6.72 32.16
C SER A 267 -10.36 7.17 33.24
N ASP A 268 -9.32 7.92 32.88
CA ASP A 268 -8.36 8.55 33.79
C ASP A 268 -8.90 9.83 34.47
N LYS A 269 -10.19 10.15 34.27
CA LYS A 269 -10.89 11.36 34.72
C LYS A 269 -10.42 12.66 34.06
N SER A 270 -9.53 12.59 33.07
CA SER A 270 -9.21 13.75 32.26
C SER A 270 -10.33 14.06 31.26
N PHE A 271 -10.42 15.33 30.88
CA PHE A 271 -11.39 15.82 29.91
C PHE A 271 -10.65 16.44 28.73
N LEU A 272 -10.98 16.01 27.52
CA LEU A 272 -10.47 16.60 26.29
C LEU A 272 -11.57 17.43 25.64
N GLU A 273 -11.39 18.75 25.64
CA GLU A 273 -12.32 19.68 25.00
C GLU A 273 -12.15 19.63 23.47
N ALA A 274 -13.24 19.39 22.75
CA ALA A 274 -13.26 19.29 21.30
C ALA A 274 -14.65 19.62 20.74
N GLY A 275 -14.68 20.37 19.64
CA GLY A 275 -15.90 20.66 18.89
C GLY A 275 -16.17 19.69 17.75
N VAL A 276 -15.23 18.79 17.46
CA VAL A 276 -15.39 17.70 16.50
C VAL A 276 -14.91 16.41 17.15
N ILE A 277 -15.76 15.39 17.16
CA ILE A 277 -15.39 14.05 17.63
C ILE A 277 -15.52 13.10 16.45
N VAL A 278 -14.46 12.38 16.13
CA VAL A 278 -14.47 11.35 15.09
C VAL A 278 -14.17 10.00 15.72
N ALA A 279 -14.90 8.94 15.35
CA ALA A 279 -14.65 7.60 15.84
C ALA A 279 -14.61 6.57 14.71
N THR A 280 -13.69 5.62 14.81
CA THR A 280 -13.59 4.52 13.85
C THR A 280 -14.65 3.45 14.13
N GLU A 281 -15.11 2.74 13.09
CA GLU A 281 -16.05 1.62 13.24
C GLU A 281 -15.57 0.55 14.21
N SER A 282 -14.28 0.23 14.20
CA SER A 282 -13.67 -0.73 15.14
C SER A 282 -13.79 -0.23 16.58
N PHE A 283 -13.53 1.06 16.83
CA PHE A 283 -13.73 1.67 18.14
C PHE A 283 -15.20 1.60 18.57
N LEU A 284 -16.12 1.99 17.69
CA LEU A 284 -17.56 1.98 17.98
C LEU A 284 -18.12 0.56 18.18
N SER A 285 -17.48 -0.45 17.59
CA SER A 285 -17.84 -1.85 17.78
C SER A 285 -17.41 -2.36 19.16
N ALA A 286 -16.28 -1.87 19.67
CA ALA A 286 -15.80 -2.17 21.02
C ALA A 286 -16.53 -1.35 22.11
N CYS A 287 -17.09 -0.19 21.77
CA CYS A 287 -17.74 0.71 22.72
C CYS A 287 -19.19 1.07 22.31
N SER A 288 -20.15 0.23 22.73
CA SER A 288 -21.58 0.41 22.42
C SER A 288 -22.19 1.69 23.03
N VAL A 289 -21.68 2.13 24.18
CA VAL A 289 -22.12 3.36 24.86
C VAL A 289 -21.84 4.57 23.98
N ILE A 290 -20.60 4.73 23.52
CA ILE A 290 -20.20 5.85 22.66
C ILE A 290 -20.88 5.78 21.30
N ARG A 291 -21.07 4.57 20.74
CA ARG A 291 -21.87 4.38 19.52
C ARG A 291 -23.27 4.95 19.64
N THR A 292 -23.94 4.71 20.77
CA THR A 292 -25.31 5.22 20.99
C THR A 292 -25.30 6.74 21.12
N GLN A 293 -24.36 7.31 21.89
CA GLN A 293 -24.26 8.76 22.05
C GLN A 293 -23.95 9.48 20.73
N MET A 294 -23.02 8.96 19.92
CA MET A 294 -22.67 9.59 18.64
C MET A 294 -23.83 9.63 17.65
N ALA A 295 -24.78 8.70 17.73
CA ALA A 295 -25.98 8.72 16.89
C ALA A 295 -26.94 9.89 17.24
N GLU A 296 -26.83 10.44 18.45
CA GLU A 296 -27.69 11.52 18.94
C GLU A 296 -27.00 12.90 18.90
N VAL A 297 -25.69 12.94 18.65
CA VAL A 297 -24.86 14.15 18.74
C VAL A 297 -24.44 14.63 17.35
N PRO A 298 -24.92 15.79 16.86
CA PRO A 298 -24.77 16.19 15.46
C PRO A 298 -23.34 16.43 14.96
N ASN A 299 -22.38 16.73 15.84
CA ASN A 299 -20.97 17.00 15.51
C ASN A 299 -20.04 15.82 15.79
N CYS A 300 -20.61 14.62 15.87
CA CYS A 300 -19.90 13.35 15.97
C CYS A 300 -19.89 12.66 14.59
N ILE A 301 -18.72 12.23 14.13
CA ILE A 301 -18.56 11.61 12.81
C ILE A 301 -18.04 10.18 12.98
N ALA A 302 -18.69 9.21 12.33
CA ALA A 302 -18.19 7.85 12.26
C ALA A 302 -17.38 7.65 10.97
N VAL A 303 -16.27 6.92 11.05
CA VAL A 303 -15.48 6.54 9.87
C VAL A 303 -15.33 5.03 9.77
N SER A 304 -15.55 4.50 8.58
CA SER A 304 -15.32 3.08 8.30
C SER A 304 -13.84 2.72 8.33
N ASP A 305 -13.56 1.48 8.71
CA ASP A 305 -12.19 0.99 8.70
C ASP A 305 -11.75 0.54 7.31
N SER A 306 -10.53 0.95 6.94
CA SER A 306 -9.88 0.51 5.71
C SER A 306 -9.49 -0.97 5.84
N LYS A 307 -10.29 -1.88 5.26
CA LYS A 307 -9.93 -3.31 5.21
C LYS A 307 -9.20 -3.61 3.91
N GLN A 308 -7.87 -3.65 3.96
CA GLN A 308 -7.08 -4.13 2.83
C GLN A 308 -6.77 -5.63 3.01
N ILE A 309 -7.26 -6.44 2.08
CA ILE A 309 -7.02 -7.88 2.04
C ILE A 309 -6.63 -8.21 0.60
N ILE A 310 -5.55 -8.96 0.43
CA ILE A 310 -5.19 -9.56 -0.85
C ILE A 310 -5.78 -10.95 -0.90
N CYS A 311 -6.55 -11.27 -1.94
CA CYS A 311 -6.90 -12.66 -2.24
C CYS A 311 -5.79 -13.28 -3.10
N ALA A 312 -5.21 -14.37 -2.62
CA ALA A 312 -4.12 -15.09 -3.27
C ALA A 312 -4.56 -16.51 -3.63
N LYS A 313 -4.17 -16.99 -4.81
CA LYS A 313 -4.35 -18.37 -5.24
C LYS A 313 -3.03 -19.12 -5.11
N TYR A 314 -3.03 -20.23 -4.37
CA TYR A 314 -1.87 -21.09 -4.22
C TYR A 314 -1.71 -22.06 -5.39
N PRO A 315 -0.50 -22.63 -5.60
CA PRO A 315 -0.23 -23.65 -6.62
C PRO A 315 -1.19 -24.85 -6.55
N SER A 316 -1.70 -25.17 -5.36
CA SER A 316 -2.71 -26.21 -5.13
C SER A 316 -4.12 -25.88 -5.65
N GLY A 317 -4.34 -24.67 -6.17
CA GLY A 317 -5.64 -24.19 -6.64
C GLY A 317 -6.53 -23.56 -5.56
N ASN A 318 -6.10 -23.57 -4.30
CA ASN A 318 -6.84 -23.00 -3.17
C ASN A 318 -6.64 -21.48 -3.07
N PHE A 319 -7.70 -20.76 -2.70
CA PHE A 319 -7.62 -19.32 -2.41
C PHE A 319 -7.47 -19.08 -0.91
N ARG A 320 -6.63 -18.10 -0.56
CA ARG A 320 -6.50 -17.58 0.81
C ARG A 320 -6.48 -16.07 0.80
N ASN A 321 -7.09 -15.51 1.84
CA ASN A 321 -7.01 -14.09 2.13
C ASN A 321 -5.74 -13.83 2.94
N ILE A 322 -4.86 -13.00 2.39
CA ILE A 322 -3.65 -12.51 3.04
C ILE A 322 -3.98 -11.11 3.58
N PRO A 323 -3.99 -10.92 4.91
CA PRO A 323 -4.13 -9.59 5.50
C PRO A 323 -3.01 -8.68 5.00
N MET A 324 -3.35 -7.45 4.63
CA MET A 324 -2.38 -6.45 4.20
C MET A 324 -2.79 -5.09 4.71
N ASN A 325 -1.84 -4.28 5.16
CA ASN A 325 -2.07 -2.87 5.39
C ASN A 325 -1.01 -2.06 4.64
N SER A 326 -1.43 -0.96 4.02
CA SER A 326 -0.51 -0.02 3.39
C SER A 326 -1.02 1.40 3.55
N PHE A 327 -0.17 2.28 4.09
CA PHE A 327 -0.49 3.70 4.21
C PHE A 327 0.79 4.52 4.35
N VAL A 328 0.65 5.84 4.26
CA VAL A 328 1.72 6.80 4.53
C VAL A 328 1.34 7.61 5.74
N PHE A 329 2.27 7.93 6.63
CA PHE A 329 2.01 8.82 7.76
C PHE A 329 3.16 9.82 7.90
N TYR A 330 2.90 11.11 7.67
CA TYR A 330 3.93 12.16 7.62
C TYR A 330 5.18 11.76 6.81
N GLY A 331 4.96 11.31 5.58
CA GLY A 331 6.02 10.90 4.65
C GLY A 331 6.65 9.52 4.92
N MET A 332 6.32 8.88 6.05
CA MET A 332 6.76 7.52 6.34
C MET A 332 5.80 6.54 5.66
N ALA A 333 6.30 5.73 4.72
CA ALA A 333 5.51 4.66 4.14
C ALA A 333 5.51 3.44 5.08
N LEU A 334 4.35 2.83 5.31
CA LEU A 334 4.18 1.66 6.17
C LEU A 334 3.44 0.57 5.40
N VAL A 335 4.00 -0.64 5.42
CA VAL A 335 3.38 -1.83 4.84
C VAL A 335 3.51 -3.00 5.81
N SER A 336 2.42 -3.73 6.02
CA SER A 336 2.44 -5.05 6.64
C SER A 336 1.65 -6.04 5.81
N VAL A 337 2.12 -7.30 5.75
CA VAL A 337 1.46 -8.38 5.00
C VAL A 337 1.59 -9.69 5.76
N GLY A 338 0.51 -10.48 5.79
CA GLY A 338 0.52 -11.85 6.28
C GLY A 338 0.60 -11.98 7.80
N GLU A 339 1.28 -13.04 8.26
CA GLU A 339 1.40 -13.41 9.67
C GLU A 339 2.52 -12.59 10.34
N ILE A 340 2.18 -11.43 10.93
CA ILE A 340 3.15 -10.49 11.52
C ILE A 340 3.07 -10.35 13.05
N ILE A 341 1.90 -10.64 13.61
CA ILE A 341 1.64 -10.71 15.05
C ILE A 341 1.60 -12.19 15.39
N LEU A 342 2.61 -12.63 16.14
CA LEU A 342 2.82 -14.03 16.46
C LEU A 342 2.18 -14.40 17.79
N PRO A 343 1.74 -15.66 17.97
CA PRO A 343 1.26 -16.14 19.27
C PRO A 343 2.38 -16.16 20.32
N GLU A 344 2.02 -16.27 21.61
CA GLU A 344 3.01 -16.25 22.72
C GLU A 344 4.02 -17.41 22.67
N ASN A 345 3.63 -18.57 22.14
CA ASN A 345 4.50 -19.74 21.92
C ASN A 345 4.79 -19.90 20.41
N ALA A 346 5.71 -19.10 19.90
CA ALA A 346 6.03 -19.01 18.47
C ALA A 346 7.35 -19.71 18.08
N ASP A 347 7.71 -20.83 18.73
CA ASP A 347 8.97 -21.54 18.47
C ASP A 347 9.10 -22.05 17.01
N GLU A 348 7.98 -22.22 16.31
CA GLU A 348 7.93 -22.58 14.89
C GLU A 348 8.25 -21.42 13.93
N TYR A 349 8.27 -20.17 14.45
CA TYR A 349 8.53 -18.98 13.66
C TYR A 349 9.95 -18.48 13.86
N GLU A 350 10.53 -18.01 12.77
CA GLU A 350 11.78 -17.27 12.79
C GLU A 350 11.53 -15.83 12.33
N CYS A 351 12.01 -14.86 13.11
CA CYS A 351 11.94 -13.45 12.75
C CYS A 351 13.32 -12.92 12.39
N ASN A 352 13.44 -12.27 11.23
CA ASN A 352 14.58 -11.41 10.90
C ASN A 352 14.15 -9.95 11.02
N ILE A 353 14.89 -9.16 11.82
CA ILE A 353 14.59 -7.75 12.03
C ILE A 353 15.82 -6.93 11.63
N PHE A 354 15.59 -5.93 10.81
CA PHE A 354 16.54 -4.91 10.41
C PHE A 354 15.97 -3.53 10.71
N TYR A 355 16.78 -2.65 11.28
CA TYR A 355 16.41 -1.27 11.56
C TYR A 355 17.58 -0.34 11.29
N ASP A 356 17.35 0.67 10.45
CA ASP A 356 18.28 1.76 10.16
C ASP A 356 17.71 3.04 10.77
N GLU A 357 18.33 3.51 11.86
CA GLU A 357 17.92 4.71 12.58
C GLU A 357 18.03 5.98 11.74
N ILE A 358 19.06 6.08 10.90
CA ILE A 358 19.35 7.29 10.13
C ILE A 358 18.33 7.44 8.99
N LYS A 359 17.99 6.34 8.34
CA LYS A 359 17.01 6.33 7.24
C LYS A 359 15.58 6.18 7.72
N HIS A 360 15.36 5.98 9.02
CA HIS A 360 14.07 5.59 9.60
C HIS A 360 13.42 4.41 8.87
N SER A 361 14.24 3.44 8.43
CA SER A 361 13.75 2.27 7.71
C SER A 361 13.73 1.06 8.62
N TYR A 362 12.62 0.34 8.63
CA TYR A 362 12.44 -0.87 9.43
C TYR A 362 11.97 -1.99 8.52
N ARG A 363 12.56 -3.17 8.67
CA ARG A 363 12.15 -4.39 7.99
C ARG A 363 12.05 -5.52 9.01
N LYS A 364 10.90 -6.19 9.03
CA LYS A 364 10.71 -7.46 9.73
C LYS A 364 10.24 -8.48 8.73
N LEU A 365 10.89 -9.64 8.71
CA LEU A 365 10.46 -10.79 7.95
C LEU A 365 10.13 -11.92 8.93
N VAL A 366 9.02 -12.61 8.67
CA VAL A 366 8.54 -13.72 9.48
C VAL A 366 8.54 -14.97 8.62
N PHE A 367 9.25 -15.99 9.09
CA PHE A 367 9.39 -17.27 8.42
C PHE A 367 8.74 -18.39 9.25
N ARG A 368 8.15 -19.37 8.57
CA ARG A 368 7.66 -20.64 9.14
C ARG A 368 7.86 -21.74 8.07
N ASP A 369 8.34 -22.91 8.47
CA ASP A 369 8.55 -24.07 7.57
C ASP A 369 9.33 -23.73 6.29
N SER A 370 10.45 -23.01 6.42
CA SER A 370 11.28 -22.56 5.28
C SER A 370 10.55 -21.67 4.26
N ARG A 371 9.45 -21.02 4.65
CA ARG A 371 8.69 -20.07 3.82
C ARG A 371 8.59 -18.71 4.49
N LEU A 372 8.47 -17.65 3.69
CA LEU A 372 8.06 -16.33 4.18
C LEU A 372 6.55 -16.35 4.37
N VAL A 373 6.07 -16.02 5.58
CA VAL A 373 4.64 -16.02 5.92
C VAL A 373 4.11 -14.62 6.28
N GLY A 374 5.01 -13.69 6.58
CA GLY A 374 4.64 -12.31 6.84
C GLY A 374 5.83 -11.36 6.79
N TYR A 375 5.55 -10.07 6.62
CA TYR A 375 6.57 -9.04 6.71
C TYR A 375 5.99 -7.68 7.12
N ILE A 376 6.88 -6.82 7.63
CA ILE A 376 6.63 -5.40 7.85
C ILE A 376 7.76 -4.61 7.16
N LEU A 377 7.43 -3.59 6.39
CA LEU A 377 8.36 -2.67 5.74
C LEU A 377 7.97 -1.23 6.03
N ILE A 378 8.89 -0.44 6.58
CA ILE A 378 8.71 0.97 6.91
C ILE A 378 9.79 1.81 6.22
N GLY A 379 9.39 2.93 5.63
CA GLY A 379 10.26 3.86 4.91
C GLY A 379 10.64 3.32 3.52
N ASP A 380 11.41 2.24 3.49
CA ASP A 380 11.76 1.54 2.25
C ASP A 380 10.83 0.35 1.98
N ILE A 381 10.02 0.49 0.93
CA ILE A 381 8.99 -0.47 0.52
C ILE A 381 9.11 -0.85 -0.97
N ASP A 382 10.22 -0.54 -1.65
CA ASP A 382 10.33 -0.63 -3.12
C ASP A 382 10.06 -2.02 -3.70
N PHE A 383 10.28 -3.05 -2.89
CA PHE A 383 10.09 -4.44 -3.28
C PHE A 383 8.95 -5.15 -2.55
N ALA A 384 8.04 -4.41 -1.90
CA ALA A 384 6.94 -5.02 -1.16
C ALA A 384 6.13 -6.02 -2.00
N GLY A 385 5.84 -5.71 -3.28
CA GLY A 385 5.18 -6.64 -4.19
C GLY A 385 5.94 -7.95 -4.43
N VAL A 386 7.29 -7.93 -4.41
CA VAL A 386 8.12 -9.14 -4.55
C VAL A 386 8.02 -9.98 -3.28
N TYR A 387 8.14 -9.38 -2.09
CA TYR A 387 7.91 -10.09 -0.82
C TYR A 387 6.51 -10.70 -0.74
N THR A 388 5.48 -9.94 -1.14
CA THR A 388 4.09 -10.42 -1.19
C THR A 388 3.97 -11.64 -2.09
N SER A 389 4.73 -11.70 -3.18
CA SER A 389 4.70 -12.82 -4.11
C SER A 389 5.29 -14.10 -3.50
N PHE A 390 6.37 -14.01 -2.71
CA PHE A 390 6.89 -15.16 -1.96
C PHE A 390 5.84 -15.76 -1.00
N ILE A 391 5.04 -14.92 -0.35
CA ILE A 391 3.92 -15.36 0.51
C ILE A 391 2.79 -15.95 -0.34
N THR A 392 2.42 -15.27 -1.43
CA THR A 392 1.32 -15.63 -2.33
C THR A 392 1.54 -16.99 -2.99
N PHE A 393 2.78 -17.28 -3.39
CA PHE A 393 3.13 -18.51 -4.11
C PHE A 393 3.69 -19.61 -3.22
N GLU A 394 3.76 -19.41 -1.89
CA GLU A 394 4.28 -20.40 -0.93
C GLU A 394 5.69 -20.91 -1.30
N CYS A 395 6.50 -20.01 -1.86
CA CYS A 395 7.85 -20.33 -2.32
C CYS A 395 8.69 -20.90 -1.18
N GLU A 396 9.20 -22.11 -1.36
CA GLU A 396 10.19 -22.71 -0.47
C GLU A 396 11.51 -21.95 -0.62
N LEU A 397 12.12 -21.58 0.51
CA LEU A 397 13.31 -20.75 0.54
C LEU A 397 14.54 -21.62 0.83
N ASP A 398 15.48 -21.63 -0.10
CA ASP A 398 16.84 -22.05 0.21
C ASP A 398 17.57 -20.99 1.05
N THR A 399 18.73 -21.36 1.59
CA THR A 399 19.55 -20.49 2.45
C THR A 399 19.93 -19.18 1.75
N VAL A 400 20.28 -19.24 0.47
CA VAL A 400 20.75 -18.07 -0.30
C VAL A 400 19.60 -17.09 -0.50
N THR A 401 18.44 -17.59 -0.90
CA THR A 401 17.22 -16.84 -1.12
C THR A 401 16.81 -16.13 0.15
N LYS A 402 16.77 -16.86 1.27
CA LYS A 402 16.43 -16.30 2.58
C LYS A 402 17.37 -15.18 3.01
N ILE A 403 18.69 -15.36 2.86
CA ILE A 403 19.68 -14.31 3.17
C ILE A 403 19.39 -13.04 2.35
N ARG A 404 19.15 -13.18 1.04
CA ARG A 404 18.86 -12.04 0.17
C ARG A 404 17.56 -11.31 0.53
N LEU A 405 16.53 -12.05 0.93
CA LEU A 405 15.31 -11.45 1.47
C LEU A 405 15.62 -10.62 2.72
N CYS A 406 16.36 -11.20 3.67
CA CYS A 406 16.79 -10.54 4.91
C CYS A 406 17.63 -9.29 4.65
N ASP A 407 18.48 -9.30 3.63
CA ASP A 407 19.34 -8.17 3.23
C ASP A 407 18.57 -7.04 2.51
N GLY A 408 17.27 -7.22 2.25
CA GLY A 408 16.48 -6.20 1.55
C GLY A 408 16.67 -6.19 0.04
N CYS A 409 17.21 -7.27 -0.54
CA CYS A 409 17.50 -7.39 -1.97
C CYS A 409 16.68 -8.50 -2.65
N PRO A 410 15.34 -8.57 -2.46
CA PRO A 410 14.51 -9.55 -3.14
C PRO A 410 14.48 -9.25 -4.64
N ASP A 411 14.41 -10.30 -5.44
CA ASP A 411 14.18 -10.19 -6.86
C ASP A 411 13.27 -11.32 -7.34
N ILE A 412 12.74 -11.17 -8.54
CA ILE A 412 11.81 -12.15 -9.09
C ILE A 412 12.47 -13.39 -9.68
N LEU A 413 13.74 -13.29 -10.07
CA LEU A 413 14.52 -14.42 -10.58
C LEU A 413 14.88 -15.39 -9.44
N MET A 414 14.61 -15.02 -8.19
CA MET A 414 14.64 -15.90 -7.03
C MET A 414 13.42 -16.82 -6.92
N TRP A 415 12.39 -16.66 -7.77
CA TRP A 415 11.29 -17.62 -7.79
C TRP A 415 11.70 -18.92 -8.49
N PRO A 416 11.10 -20.06 -8.09
CA PRO A 416 11.18 -21.30 -8.86
C PRO A 416 10.90 -21.08 -10.35
N ASP A 417 11.70 -21.72 -11.20
CA ASP A 417 11.58 -21.58 -12.65
C ASP A 417 10.19 -21.99 -13.16
N GLU A 418 9.57 -23.02 -12.58
CA GLU A 418 8.21 -23.42 -12.98
C GLU A 418 7.19 -22.31 -12.71
N LEU A 419 7.33 -21.57 -11.61
CA LEU A 419 6.44 -20.44 -11.32
C LEU A 419 6.67 -19.31 -12.32
N PHE A 420 7.93 -19.03 -12.68
CA PHE A 420 8.19 -18.05 -13.73
C PHE A 420 7.55 -18.50 -15.06
N PHE A 421 7.78 -19.73 -15.52
CA PHE A 421 7.23 -20.13 -16.82
C PHE A 421 5.70 -20.25 -16.83
N ASN A 422 5.09 -20.81 -15.78
CA ASN A 422 3.65 -21.06 -15.75
C ASN A 422 2.83 -19.82 -15.35
N GLU A 423 3.36 -18.97 -14.47
CA GLU A 423 2.64 -17.80 -13.95
C GLU A 423 3.11 -16.48 -14.56
N TRP A 424 4.41 -16.36 -14.92
CA TRP A 424 5.00 -15.17 -15.54
C TRP A 424 4.85 -15.12 -17.06
N THR A 425 4.93 -16.28 -17.72
CA THR A 425 4.70 -16.44 -19.17
C THR A 425 3.50 -17.34 -19.48
N PRO A 426 2.28 -16.99 -19.02
CA PRO A 426 1.03 -17.60 -19.42
C PRO A 426 0.65 -17.21 -20.83
#